data_AF-A0A3L7N281-F1
#
_entry.id   AF-A0A3L7N281-F1
#
_cell.length_a   1.000
_cell.length_b   1.000
_cell.length_c   1.000
_cell.angle_alpha   90.00
_cell.angle_beta   90.00
_cell.angle_gamma   90.00
#
_symmetry.space_group_name_H-M   'P 1'
#
loop_
_entity.id
_entity.type
_entity.pdbx_description
1 polymer ?
#
loop_
_entity_poly.entity_id
_entity_poly.type
_entity_poly.pdbx_seq_one_letter_code
_entity_poly.pdbx_strand_id
1 'polypeptide(L)'
;MGNRNTNQSASPTLTNLMNSIGSAKSNLASAGTFYGGHKGKATEELDKAIKMINIYAPQTKNIKAMGTVKESTSQSQSIETNASNKKLRQAKQAIDTSISIMYATNNPSFENQLLVSYFKKASKEIDLALKY
;
A
#
# COMPACT_ATOMS: atom_id res chain seq x y z
N MET A 1 5.27 31.48 -25.80
CA MET A 1 5.84 30.28 -25.13
C MET A 1 5.65 30.45 -23.63
N GLY A 2 4.63 29.81 -23.05
CA GLY A 2 4.30 29.96 -21.64
C GLY A 2 5.12 29.00 -20.78
N ASN A 3 6.04 29.56 -20.00
CA ASN A 3 6.85 28.89 -18.99
C ASN A 3 5.94 28.35 -17.88
N ARG A 4 5.43 27.11 -18.01
CA ARG A 4 4.71 26.44 -16.92
C ARG A 4 5.70 25.74 -16.01
N ASN A 5 6.28 26.52 -15.10
CA ASN A 5 6.91 25.98 -13.91
C ASN A 5 5.80 25.58 -12.93
N THR A 6 5.02 24.54 -13.25
CA THR A 6 4.07 23.96 -12.31
C THR A 6 4.86 23.10 -11.34
N ASN A 7 5.38 23.74 -10.30
CA ASN A 7 5.61 23.08 -9.01
C ASN A 7 4.23 22.64 -8.50
N GLN A 8 3.69 21.57 -9.09
CA GLN A 8 2.44 20.93 -8.71
C GLN A 8 2.74 20.13 -7.44
N SER A 9 2.76 20.82 -6.30
CA SER A 9 2.67 20.16 -5.01
C SER A 9 1.55 19.12 -5.08
N ALA A 10 1.82 17.88 -4.66
CA ALA A 10 0.79 16.84 -4.58
C ALA A 10 -0.47 17.41 -3.94
N SER A 11 -1.61 17.19 -4.60
CA SER A 11 -2.91 17.40 -3.95
C SER A 11 -2.91 16.68 -2.59
N PRO A 12 -3.43 17.29 -1.51
CA PRO A 12 -3.50 16.64 -0.19
C PRO A 12 -4.09 15.23 -0.25
N THR A 13 -5.07 15.01 -1.14
CA THR A 13 -5.67 13.70 -1.41
C THR A 13 -4.65 12.68 -1.95
N LEU A 14 -3.80 13.10 -2.90
CA LEU A 14 -2.76 12.25 -3.47
C LEU A 14 -1.67 11.92 -2.44
N THR A 15 -1.28 12.90 -1.62
CA THR A 15 -0.34 12.69 -0.51
C THR A 15 -0.88 11.68 0.50
N ASN A 16 -2.14 11.84 0.92
CA ASN A 16 -2.79 10.93 1.86
C ASN A 16 -2.94 9.51 1.29
N LEU A 17 -3.24 9.39 -0.01
CA LEU A 17 -3.29 8.12 -0.71
C LEU A 17 -1.92 7.44 -0.70
N MET A 18 -0.86 8.14 -1.13
CA MET A 18 0.49 7.58 -1.18
C MET A 18 1.03 7.21 0.21
N ASN A 19 0.74 8.00 1.23
CA ASN A 19 1.10 7.69 2.62
C ASN A 19 0.39 6.43 3.13
N SER A 20 -0.88 6.25 2.79
CA SER A 20 -1.67 5.07 3.16
C SER A 20 -1.12 3.82 2.47
N ILE A 21 -0.81 3.90 1.17
CA ILE A 21 -0.19 2.80 0.41
C ILE A 21 1.20 2.47 0.97
N GLY A 22 2.03 3.48 1.24
CA GLY A 22 3.36 3.31 1.84
C GLY A 22 3.29 2.61 3.20
N SER A 23 2.34 3.03 4.05
CA SER A 23 2.07 2.41 5.35
C SER A 23 1.62 0.96 5.21
N ALA A 24 0.75 0.65 4.23
CA ALA A 24 0.33 -0.73 3.95
C ALA A 24 1.52 -1.61 3.57
N LYS A 25 2.38 -1.14 2.65
CA LYS A 25 3.58 -1.86 2.23
C LYS A 25 4.58 -2.07 3.36
N SER A 26 4.84 -1.05 4.17
CA SER A 26 5.74 -1.17 5.32
C SER A 26 5.24 -2.23 6.30
N ASN A 27 3.94 -2.24 6.62
CA ASN A 27 3.35 -3.25 7.49
C ASN A 27 3.40 -4.66 6.88
N LEU A 28 3.18 -4.82 5.56
CA LEU A 28 3.35 -6.11 4.89
C LEU A 28 4.80 -6.60 4.94
N ALA A 29 5.78 -5.72 4.70
CA ALA A 29 7.20 -6.07 4.76
C ALA A 29 7.63 -6.49 6.18
N SER A 30 7.08 -5.84 7.21
CA SER A 30 7.35 -6.15 8.62
C SER A 30 6.61 -7.36 9.18
N ALA A 31 5.66 -7.95 8.43
CA ALA A 31 5.02 -9.20 8.84
C ALA A 31 5.96 -10.37 8.52
N GLY A 32 6.58 -10.96 9.56
CA GLY A 32 7.63 -11.97 9.45
C GLY A 32 7.14 -13.38 9.13
N THR A 33 5.89 -13.69 9.49
CA THR A 33 5.29 -15.01 9.26
C THR A 33 5.11 -15.32 7.77
N PHE A 34 5.24 -16.61 7.42
CA PHE A 34 4.94 -17.13 6.09
C PHE A 34 3.43 -17.38 5.96
N TYR A 35 2.78 -16.68 5.03
CA TYR A 35 1.33 -16.72 4.81
C TYR A 35 0.96 -17.36 3.46
N GLY A 36 1.59 -18.48 3.09
CA GLY A 36 1.25 -19.19 1.84
C GLY A 36 1.41 -18.36 0.56
N GLY A 37 2.23 -17.30 0.58
CA GLY A 37 2.41 -16.37 -0.56
C GLY A 37 1.36 -15.25 -0.67
N HIS A 38 0.30 -15.24 0.15
CA HIS A 38 -0.74 -14.20 0.12
C HIS A 38 -0.22 -12.78 0.42
N LYS A 39 0.76 -12.69 1.34
CA LYS A 39 1.49 -11.44 1.62
C LYS A 39 2.19 -10.87 0.37
N GLY A 40 2.79 -11.75 -0.44
CA GLY A 40 3.46 -11.38 -1.69
C GLY A 40 2.46 -10.86 -2.72
N LYS A 41 1.36 -11.58 -2.94
CA LYS A 41 0.28 -11.16 -3.84
C LYS A 41 -0.35 -9.82 -3.44
N ALA A 42 -0.58 -9.60 -2.15
CA ALA A 42 -1.06 -8.31 -1.64
C ALA A 42 -0.07 -7.17 -1.99
N THR A 43 1.24 -7.43 -1.83
CA THR A 43 2.29 -6.46 -2.17
C THR A 43 2.32 -6.15 -3.67
N GLU A 44 2.18 -7.17 -4.53
CA GLU A 44 2.14 -6.99 -6.00
C GLU A 44 0.96 -6.11 -6.45
N GLU A 45 -0.22 -6.28 -5.87
CA GLU A 45 -1.38 -5.45 -6.20
C GLU A 45 -1.17 -3.99 -5.75
N LEU A 46 -0.50 -3.75 -4.60
CA LEU A 46 -0.10 -2.40 -4.19
C LEU A 46 0.94 -1.79 -5.13
N ASP A 47 1.88 -2.58 -5.64
CA ASP A 47 2.86 -2.11 -6.62
C ASP A 47 2.22 -1.71 -7.96
N LYS A 48 1.20 -2.46 -8.40
CA LYS A 48 0.37 -2.08 -9.57
C LYS A 48 -0.33 -0.74 -9.33
N ALA A 49 -0.90 -0.53 -8.14
CA ALA A 49 -1.54 0.73 -7.79
C ALA A 49 -0.54 1.90 -7.77
N ILE A 50 0.65 1.74 -7.17
CA ILE A 50 1.71 2.76 -7.17
C ILE A 50 2.14 3.09 -8.61
N LYS A 51 2.37 2.06 -9.43
CA LYS A 51 2.75 2.26 -10.84
C LYS A 51 1.69 3.05 -11.58
N MET A 52 0.42 2.73 -11.37
CA MET A 52 -0.69 3.46 -11.97
C MET A 52 -0.73 4.92 -11.51
N ILE A 53 -0.65 5.18 -10.20
CA ILE A 53 -0.61 6.55 -9.67
C ILE A 53 0.55 7.34 -10.29
N ASN A 54 1.73 6.75 -10.39
CA ASN A 54 2.92 7.41 -10.97
C ASN A 54 2.76 7.73 -12.47
N ILE A 55 1.93 6.99 -13.22
CA ILE A 55 1.62 7.28 -14.62
C ILE A 55 0.71 8.52 -14.73
N TYR A 56 -0.33 8.60 -13.89
CA TYR A 56 -1.38 9.62 -14.02
C TYR A 56 -1.16 10.88 -13.17
N ALA A 57 -0.38 10.76 -12.11
CA ALA A 57 0.04 11.86 -11.26
C ALA A 57 1.55 11.73 -11.03
N PRO A 58 2.38 12.11 -12.03
CA PRO A 58 3.84 12.06 -11.92
C PRO A 58 4.29 13.08 -10.85
N GLN A 59 4.21 12.69 -9.58
CA GLN A 59 4.83 13.43 -8.50
C GLN A 59 6.34 13.24 -8.62
N THR A 60 7.03 14.37 -8.56
CA THR A 60 8.48 14.54 -8.57
C THR A 60 9.20 13.37 -7.92
N LYS A 61 10.06 12.71 -8.69
CA LYS A 61 11.04 11.69 -8.31
C LYS A 61 11.77 12.09 -7.00
N ASN A 62 11.22 11.75 -5.83
CA ASN A 62 11.94 11.81 -4.55
C ASN A 62 11.12 11.18 -3.43
N ILE A 63 10.80 9.89 -3.55
CA ILE A 63 10.52 9.08 -2.37
C ILE A 63 11.67 8.10 -2.26
N LYS A 64 12.67 8.45 -1.44
CA LYS A 64 13.74 7.54 -1.03
C LYS A 64 13.08 6.27 -0.53
N ALA A 65 13.45 5.14 -1.14
CA ALA A 65 13.09 3.83 -0.64
C ALA A 65 13.53 3.72 0.82
N MET A 66 12.56 3.60 1.73
CA MET A 66 12.83 3.32 3.14
C MET A 66 13.50 1.95 3.20
N GLY A 67 14.77 1.95 3.60
CA GLY A 67 15.61 0.77 3.66
C GLY A 67 15.00 -0.27 4.60
N THR A 68 14.90 -1.50 4.10
CA THR A 68 14.64 -2.69 4.89
C THR A 68 15.76 -2.90 5.90
N VAL A 69 15.48 -2.62 7.17
CA VAL A 69 16.33 -3.05 8.28
C VAL A 69 16.11 -4.56 8.43
N LYS A 70 17.17 -5.34 8.16
CA LYS A 70 17.26 -6.73 8.60
C LYS A 70 17.53 -6.71 10.11
N GLU A 71 16.58 -7.14 10.91
CA GLU A 71 16.86 -7.62 12.26
C GLU A 71 16.71 -9.14 12.30
N SER A 72 17.83 -9.77 12.63
CA SER A 72 17.92 -11.17 12.99
C SER A 72 17.69 -11.27 14.50
N THR A 73 16.65 -11.95 14.96
CA THR A 73 16.69 -12.59 16.28
C THR A 73 15.66 -13.70 16.38
N SER A 74 16.13 -14.87 16.79
CA SER A 74 15.33 -16.07 17.06
C SER A 74 14.42 -15.84 18.27
N GLN A 75 13.09 -15.81 18.09
CA GLN A 75 12.13 -15.89 19.18
C GLN A 75 10.93 -16.80 18.85
N SER A 76 10.20 -17.17 19.90
CA SER A 76 9.15 -18.19 19.91
C SER A 76 8.08 -17.97 18.81
N GLN A 77 7.88 -18.99 17.96
CA GLN A 77 7.03 -18.93 16.75
C GLN A 77 5.63 -18.34 16.99
N SER A 78 4.99 -18.59 18.14
CA SER A 78 3.62 -18.11 18.39
C SER A 78 3.54 -16.59 18.67
N ILE A 79 4.58 -16.01 19.27
CA ILE A 79 4.66 -14.56 19.54
C ILE A 79 4.91 -13.82 18.22
N GLU A 80 5.77 -14.37 17.36
CA GLU A 80 6.05 -13.84 16.03
C GLU A 80 4.82 -13.86 15.11
N THR A 81 3.98 -14.91 15.18
CA THR A 81 2.73 -14.99 14.41
C THR A 81 1.72 -13.95 14.86
N ASN A 82 1.51 -13.76 16.16
CA ASN A 82 0.57 -12.75 16.66
C ASN A 82 1.00 -11.32 16.31
N ALA A 83 2.30 -11.02 16.43
CA ALA A 83 2.88 -9.74 16.02
C ALA A 83 2.72 -9.52 14.51
N SER A 84 2.99 -10.54 13.69
CA SER A 84 2.82 -10.48 12.23
C SER A 84 1.36 -10.33 11.82
N ASN A 85 0.41 -10.99 12.52
CA ASN A 85 -1.02 -10.84 12.28
C ASN A 85 -1.51 -9.42 12.62
N LYS A 86 -0.97 -8.81 13.67
CA LYS A 86 -1.22 -7.39 13.97
C LYS A 86 -0.76 -6.49 12.82
N LYS A 87 0.42 -6.75 12.25
CA LYS A 87 0.94 -6.02 11.08
C LYS A 87 0.05 -6.20 9.85
N LEU A 88 -0.42 -7.42 9.55
CA LEU A 88 -1.37 -7.66 8.46
C LEU A 88 -2.68 -6.87 8.65
N ARG A 89 -3.23 -6.83 9.86
CA ARG A 89 -4.44 -6.04 10.14
C ARG A 89 -4.20 -4.54 9.95
N GLN A 90 -3.04 -4.03 10.37
CA GLN A 90 -2.65 -2.64 10.14
C GLN A 90 -2.47 -2.34 8.64
N ALA A 91 -1.90 -3.26 7.88
CA ALA A 91 -1.81 -3.14 6.43
C ALA A 91 -3.20 -3.09 5.79
N LYS A 92 -4.11 -3.98 6.19
CA LYS A 92 -5.50 -3.98 5.72
C LYS A 92 -6.20 -2.66 6.00
N GLN A 93 -6.09 -2.14 7.21
CA GLN A 93 -6.69 -0.86 7.59
C GLN A 93 -6.17 0.28 6.70
N ALA A 94 -4.88 0.32 6.40
CA ALA A 94 -4.30 1.33 5.49
C ALA A 94 -4.81 1.19 4.04
N ILE A 95 -5.09 -0.03 3.58
CA ILE A 95 -5.72 -0.29 2.28
C ILE A 95 -7.17 0.19 2.28
N ASP A 96 -7.94 -0.12 3.32
CA ASP A 96 -9.33 0.30 3.45
C ASP A 96 -9.44 1.85 3.50
N THR A 97 -8.49 2.53 4.16
CA THR A 97 -8.34 3.99 4.10
C THR A 97 -8.07 4.47 2.67
N SER A 98 -7.20 3.79 1.92
CA SER A 98 -6.89 4.13 0.52
C SER A 98 -8.15 4.05 -0.36
N ILE A 99 -8.96 2.99 -0.20
CA ILE A 99 -10.25 2.85 -0.88
C ILE A 99 -11.21 3.98 -0.51
N SER A 100 -11.29 4.33 0.77
CA SER A 100 -12.15 5.40 1.26
C SER A 100 -11.76 6.77 0.68
N ILE A 101 -10.46 7.06 0.57
CA ILE A 101 -9.94 8.26 -0.10
C ILE A 101 -10.39 8.27 -1.56
N MET A 102 -10.23 7.15 -2.30
CA MET A 102 -10.64 7.06 -3.70
C MET A 102 -12.14 7.30 -3.90
N TYR A 103 -13.00 6.76 -3.03
CA TYR A 103 -14.44 7.03 -3.10
C TYR A 103 -14.81 8.48 -2.73
N ALA A 104 -14.12 9.09 -1.76
CA ALA A 104 -14.37 10.48 -1.38
C ALA A 104 -14.07 11.48 -2.51
N THR A 105 -13.24 11.11 -3.50
CA THR A 105 -12.96 11.98 -4.65
C THR A 105 -14.12 12.11 -5.64
N ASN A 106 -15.18 11.30 -5.52
CA ASN A 106 -16.34 11.29 -6.42
C ASN A 106 -16.00 11.34 -7.93
N ASN A 107 -14.84 10.78 -8.32
CA ASN A 107 -14.36 10.79 -9.69
C ASN A 107 -14.43 9.37 -10.28
N PRO A 108 -15.49 8.99 -11.00
CA PRO A 108 -15.70 7.61 -11.47
C PRO A 108 -14.84 7.22 -12.68
N SER A 109 -13.63 7.76 -12.84
CA SER A 109 -12.75 7.45 -13.97
C SER A 109 -12.34 5.97 -14.00
N PHE A 110 -12.04 5.45 -15.19
CA PHE A 110 -11.55 4.08 -15.35
C PHE A 110 -10.31 3.81 -14.50
N GLU A 111 -9.43 4.80 -14.39
CA GLU A 111 -8.23 4.75 -13.55
C GLU A 111 -8.57 4.63 -12.07
N ASN A 112 -9.53 5.41 -11.59
CA ASN A 112 -9.99 5.31 -10.21
C ASN A 112 -10.58 3.91 -9.94
N GLN A 113 -11.41 3.40 -10.84
CA GLN A 113 -11.98 2.06 -10.73
C GLN A 113 -10.90 0.97 -10.72
N LEU A 114 -9.86 1.10 -11.54
CA LEU A 114 -8.75 0.16 -11.57
C LEU A 114 -7.90 0.24 -10.29
N LEU A 115 -7.64 1.44 -9.76
CA LEU A 115 -6.98 1.63 -8.47
C LEU A 115 -7.76 0.98 -7.32
N VAL A 116 -9.07 1.23 -7.24
CA VAL A 116 -9.96 0.60 -6.25
C VAL A 116 -9.94 -0.92 -6.41
N SER A 117 -9.90 -1.44 -7.65
CA SER A 117 -9.79 -2.88 -7.91
C SER A 117 -8.49 -3.48 -7.35
N TYR A 118 -7.35 -2.83 -7.57
CA TYR A 118 -6.07 -3.26 -6.99
C TYR A 118 -6.10 -3.27 -5.46
N PHE A 119 -6.63 -2.21 -4.83
CA PHE A 119 -6.75 -2.16 -3.37
C PHE A 119 -7.69 -3.25 -2.82
N LYS A 120 -8.83 -3.49 -3.46
CA LYS A 120 -9.75 -4.58 -3.06
C LYS A 120 -9.09 -5.95 -3.17
N LYS A 121 -8.32 -6.20 -4.23
CA LYS A 121 -7.57 -7.46 -4.38
C LYS A 121 -6.51 -7.61 -3.30
N ALA A 122 -5.75 -6.56 -3.01
CA ALA A 122 -4.76 -6.57 -1.92
C ALA A 122 -5.41 -6.83 -0.55
N SER A 123 -6.55 -6.18 -0.26
CA SER A 123 -7.32 -6.39 0.98
C SER A 123 -7.79 -7.85 1.09
N LYS A 124 -8.32 -8.43 0.01
CA LYS A 124 -8.73 -9.84 -0.05
C LYS A 124 -7.57 -10.82 0.20
N GLU A 125 -6.40 -10.56 -0.37
CA GLU A 125 -5.22 -11.40 -0.13
C GLU A 125 -4.76 -11.33 1.34
N ILE A 126 -4.88 -10.17 2.00
CA ILE A 126 -4.62 -10.07 3.44
C ILE A 126 -5.63 -10.86 4.26
N ASP A 127 -6.92 -10.82 3.90
CA ASP A 127 -7.95 -11.63 4.57
C ASP A 127 -7.70 -13.14 4.40
N LEU A 128 -7.15 -13.56 3.26
CA LEU A 128 -6.72 -14.95 3.05
C LEU A 128 -5.48 -15.27 3.89
N ALA A 129 -4.49 -14.36 3.94
CA ALA A 129 -3.30 -14.52 4.78
C ALA A 129 -3.64 -14.71 6.25
N LEU A 130 -4.62 -13.96 6.78
CA LEU A 130 -5.04 -14.04 8.18
C LEU A 130 -5.83 -15.31 8.54
N LYS A 131 -6.24 -16.10 7.55
CA LYS A 131 -6.94 -17.39 7.73
C LYS A 131 -5.99 -18.59 7.67
N TYR A 132 -4.78 -18.39 7.15
CA TYR A 132 -3.68 -19.35 7.18
C TYR A 132 -3.00 -19.33 8.55
#